data_AF-A0AA36MEJ3-F1
#
_entry.id   AF-A0AA36MEJ3-F1
#
_cell.length_a   1.000
_cell.length_b   1.000
_cell.length_c   1.000
_cell.angle_alpha   90.00
_cell.angle_beta   90.00
_cell.angle_gamma   90.00
#
_symmetry.space_group_name_H-M   'P 1'
#
loop_
_entity.id
_entity.type
_entity.pdbx_description
1 polymer ?
#
loop_
_entity_poly.entity_id
_entity_poly.type
_entity_poly.pdbx_seq_one_letter_code
_entity_poly.pdbx_strand_id
1 'polypeptide(L)' 'MIMWIHNVLLYFPGYKCVEAPLDKAVIRHYRDTNANNWTRKWLPKVQKFGKFTLTYYPSHFMAKLHKNVKERLSRIYRKI' A
#
# COMPACT_ATOMS: atom_id res chain seq x y z
N MET A 1 -10.51 11.20 -9.19
CA MET A 1 -9.57 10.06 -9.32
C MET A 1 -10.35 8.77 -9.09
N ILE A 2 -10.65 8.00 -10.15
CA ILE A 2 -11.29 6.69 -10.03
C ILE A 2 -10.16 5.67 -9.85
N MET A 3 -9.73 5.46 -8.61
CA MET A 3 -8.75 4.41 -8.28
C MET A 3 -9.52 3.22 -7.77
N TRP A 4 -9.82 2.27 -8.65
CA TRP A 4 -9.96 0.90 -8.20
C TRP A 4 -8.56 0.40 -7.90
N ILE A 5 -8.38 -0.19 -6.71
CA ILE A 5 -7.09 -0.49 -6.08
C ILE A 5 -6.17 -1.38 -6.96
N HIS A 6 -6.68 -1.92 -8.08
CA HIS A 6 -5.95 -2.82 -8.97
C HIS A 6 -5.91 -2.40 -10.44
N ASN A 7 -6.54 -1.28 -10.84
CA ASN A 7 -6.55 -0.85 -12.24
C ASN A 7 -6.39 0.66 -12.36
N VAL A 8 -5.23 1.09 -12.88
CA VAL A 8 -4.99 2.48 -13.25
C VAL A 8 -5.71 2.74 -14.58
N LEU A 9 -6.66 3.68 -14.56
CA LEU A 9 -7.46 4.06 -15.74
C LEU A 9 -6.80 5.14 -16.60
N LEU A 10 -5.85 5.91 -16.05
CA LEU A 10 -5.22 7.05 -16.71
C LEU A 10 -3.75 7.15 -16.29
N TYR A 11 -2.88 7.34 -17.28
CA TYR A 11 -1.45 7.60 -17.08
C TYR A 11 -1.12 9.01 -17.55
N PHE A 12 -0.14 9.66 -16.89
CA PHE A 12 0.41 10.91 -17.40
C PHE A 12 1.20 10.67 -18.70
N PRO A 13 1.30 11.66 -19.61
CA PRO A 13 2.12 11.54 -20.82
C PRO A 13 3.54 11.10 -20.48
N GLY A 14 4.04 10.07 -21.19
CA GLY A 14 5.38 9.51 -20.99
C GLY A 14 5.49 8.39 -19.94
N TYR A 15 4.42 8.06 -19.22
CA TYR A 15 4.40 6.95 -18.27
C TYR A 15 3.72 5.71 -18.89
N LYS A 16 4.25 4.52 -18.59
CA LYS A 16 3.71 3.23 -19.02
C LYS A 16 3.43 2.30 -17.84
N CYS A 17 2.41 1.47 -17.98
CA CYS A 17 2.20 0.35 -17.05
C CYS A 17 3.29 -0.70 -17.27
N VAL A 18 3.82 -1.24 -16.18
CA VAL A 18 4.64 -2.45 -16.19
C VAL A 18 4.11 -3.40 -15.13
N GLU A 19 3.92 -4.66 -15.49
CA GLU A 19 3.67 -5.71 -14.51
C GLU A 19 5.00 -6.09 -13.86
N ALA A 20 5.08 -5.94 -12.55
CA ALA A 20 6.26 -6.36 -11.80
C ALA A 20 6.21 -7.88 -11.55
N PRO A 21 7.32 -8.61 -11.74
CA PRO A 21 7.39 -10.01 -11.33
C PRO A 21 7.09 -10.17 -9.84
N LEU A 22 6.46 -11.29 -9.45
CA LEU A 22 6.02 -11.53 -8.08
C LEU A 22 7.17 -11.55 -7.05
N ASP A 23 8.39 -11.87 -7.48
CA ASP A 23 9.60 -11.84 -6.64
C ASP A 23 10.22 -10.43 -6.51
N LYS A 24 9.81 -9.47 -7.34
CA LYS A 24 10.38 -8.11 -7.38
C LYS A 24 9.51 -7.06 -6.69
N ALA A 25 8.23 -7.32 -6.51
CA ALA A 25 7.30 -6.35 -5.93
C ALA A 25 6.37 -6.98 -4.90
N VAL A 26 6.14 -6.25 -3.81
CA VAL A 26 5.16 -6.61 -2.79
C VAL A 26 4.12 -5.50 -2.71
N ILE A 27 2.85 -5.84 -2.92
CA ILE A 27 1.73 -4.93 -2.68
C ILE A 27 1.26 -5.13 -1.24
N ARG A 28 1.27 -4.06 -0.44
CA ARG A 28 0.78 -4.08 0.95
C ARG A 28 -0.45 -3.18 1.08
N HIS A 29 -1.58 -3.77 1.46
CA HIS A 29 -2.80 -3.02 1.78
C HIS A 29 -2.97 -2.93 3.29
N TYR A 30 -3.07 -1.70 3.81
CA TYR A 30 -3.51 -1.45 5.18
C TYR A 30 -5.01 -1.17 5.15
N ARG A 31 -5.79 -1.99 5.84
CA ARG A 31 -7.24 -1.86 5.87
C ARG A 31 -7.78 -2.38 7.20
N ASP A 32 -8.74 -1.64 7.74
CA ASP A 32 -9.58 -2.16 8.81
C ASP A 32 -10.43 -3.32 8.28
N THR A 33 -10.25 -4.49 8.87
CA THR A 33 -10.92 -5.75 8.51
C THR A 33 -12.41 -5.75 8.86
N ASN A 34 -12.84 -4.89 9.78
CA ASN A 34 -14.24 -4.78 10.22
C ASN A 34 -15.03 -3.77 9.37
N ALA A 35 -14.35 -2.81 8.75
CA ALA A 35 -15.00 -1.81 7.92
C ALA A 35 -15.77 -2.44 6.75
N ASN A 36 -17.05 -2.06 6.61
CA ASN A 36 -17.92 -2.46 5.50
C ASN A 36 -18.02 -3.98 5.27
N ASN A 37 -17.96 -4.79 6.33
CA ASN A 37 -18.00 -6.26 6.26
C ASN A 37 -16.92 -6.85 5.33
N TRP A 38 -15.76 -6.18 5.23
CA TRP A 38 -14.71 -6.55 4.27
C TRP A 38 -14.24 -7.99 4.48
N THR A 39 -13.99 -8.39 5.72
CA THR A 39 -13.55 -9.75 6.06
C THR A 39 -14.49 -10.80 5.50
N ARG A 40 -15.80 -10.68 5.77
CA ARG A 40 -16.80 -11.62 5.27
C ARG A 40 -16.83 -11.67 3.74
N LYS A 41 -16.69 -10.53 3.07
CA LYS A 41 -16.84 -10.42 1.61
C LYS A 41 -15.58 -10.86 0.84
N TRP A 42 -14.39 -10.59 1.37
CA TRP A 42 -13.14 -10.66 0.61
C TRP A 42 -12.11 -11.64 1.16
N LEU A 43 -12.10 -11.92 2.47
CA LEU A 43 -11.10 -12.83 3.06
C LEU A 43 -11.07 -14.21 2.35
N PRO A 44 -12.21 -14.86 2.04
CA PRO A 44 -12.19 -16.15 1.35
C PRO A 44 -11.60 -16.09 -0.07
N LYS A 45 -11.70 -14.93 -0.74
CA LYS A 45 -11.11 -14.73 -2.07
C LYS A 45 -9.60 -14.52 -1.97
N VAL A 46 -9.15 -13.74 -0.99
CA VAL A 46 -7.73 -13.44 -0.79
C VAL A 46 -6.97 -14.69 -0.32
N GLN A 47 -7.58 -15.55 0.50
CA GLN A 47 -6.98 -16.82 0.96
C GLN A 47 -6.59 -17.77 -0.18
N LYS A 48 -7.22 -17.64 -1.36
CA LYS A 48 -6.87 -18.46 -2.53
C LYS A 48 -5.49 -18.16 -3.12
N PHE A 49 -4.91 -17.00 -2.80
CA PHE A 49 -3.59 -16.59 -3.32
C PHE A 49 -2.42 -17.11 -2.48
N GLY A 50 -2.66 -17.68 -1.30
CA GLY A 50 -1.62 -18.23 -0.44
C GLY A 50 -1.90 -18.09 1.05
N LYS A 51 -1.02 -18.66 1.86
CA LYS A 51 -1.10 -18.54 3.32
C LYS A 51 -0.75 -17.12 3.76
N PHE A 52 -1.50 -16.60 4.71
CA PHE A 52 -1.12 -15.35 5.38
C PHE A 52 0.10 -15.58 6.25
N THR A 53 1.03 -14.64 6.19
CA THR A 53 2.18 -14.58 7.08
C THR A 53 2.20 -13.25 7.79
N LEU A 54 2.50 -13.27 9.08
CA LEU A 54 2.84 -12.05 9.79
C LEU A 54 4.13 -11.51 9.20
N THR A 55 4.12 -10.23 8.81
CA THR A 55 5.31 -9.55 8.30
C THR A 55 5.50 -8.25 9.07
N TYR A 56 6.74 -7.96 9.41
CA TYR A 56 7.12 -6.77 10.15
C TYR A 56 7.91 -5.84 9.24
N TYR A 57 7.78 -4.53 9.46
CA TYR A 57 8.66 -3.59 8.81
C TYR A 57 10.07 -3.72 9.42
N PRO A 58 11.15 -3.74 8.62
CA PRO A 58 12.49 -3.92 9.17
C PRO A 58 12.82 -2.83 10.20
N SER A 59 13.17 -3.25 11.42
CA SER A 59 13.35 -2.34 12.57
C SER A 59 14.40 -1.26 12.29
N HIS A 60 15.48 -1.61 11.59
CA HIS A 60 16.55 -0.69 11.20
C HIS A 60 16.09 0.44 10.26
N PHE A 61 14.96 0.28 9.55
CA PHE A 61 14.38 1.35 8.72
C PHE A 61 13.36 2.20 9.48
N MET A 62 12.86 1.76 10.64
CA MET A 62 11.76 2.43 11.34
C MET A 62 12.11 3.86 11.73
N ALA A 63 13.33 4.09 12.25
CA ALA A 63 13.81 5.41 12.61
C ALA A 63 13.89 6.35 11.38
N LYS A 64 14.39 5.85 10.25
CA LYS A 64 14.49 6.61 8.99
C LYS A 64 13.11 6.93 8.42
N LEU A 65 12.19 5.96 8.41
CA LEU A 65 10.81 6.16 7.98
C LEU A 65 10.13 7.25 8.81
N HIS A 66 10.19 7.13 10.13
CA HIS A 66 9.57 8.09 11.05
C HIS A 66 10.12 9.51 10.85
N LYS A 67 11.46 9.66 10.75
CA LYS A 67 12.10 10.95 10.46
C LYS A 67 11.59 11.56 9.15
N ASN A 68 11.60 10.79 8.06
CA ASN A 68 11.18 11.27 6.74
C ASN A 68 9.71 11.70 6.72
N VAL A 69 8.83 10.91 7.34
CA VAL A 69 7.39 11.25 7.46
C VAL A 69 7.21 12.55 8.25
N LYS A 70 7.87 12.66 9.42
CA LYS A 70 7.80 13.87 10.25
C LYS A 70 8.28 15.11 9.51
N GLU A 71 9.41 15.03 8.82
CA GLU A 71 9.95 16.14 8.03
C GLU A 71 9.02 16.55 6.89
N ARG A 72 8.46 15.58 6.16
CA ARG A 72 7.50 15.85 5.07
C ARG A 72 6.24 16.53 5.59
N LEU A 73 5.64 16.01 6.66
CA LEU A 73 4.45 16.60 7.27
C LEU A 73 4.76 17.98 7.82
N SER A 74 5.90 18.17 8.46
CA SER A 74 6.33 19.49 8.93
C SER A 74 6.42 20.48 7.78
N ARG A 75 7.02 20.12 6.63
CA ARG A 75 7.06 21.01 5.46
C ARG A 75 5.69 21.38 4.90
N ILE A 76 4.73 20.45 4.93
CA ILE A 76 3.38 20.66 4.37
C ILE A 76 2.51 21.49 5.32
N TYR A 77 2.48 21.10 6.59
CA TYR A 77 1.55 21.63 7.58
C TYR A 77 2.12 22.81 8.39
N ARG A 78 3.44 22.91 8.49
CA ARG A 78 4.13 24.07 9.06
C ARG A 78 4.41 25.07 7.94
N LYS A 79 3.33 25.56 7.31
CA LYS A 79 3.41 26.84 6.59
C LYS A 79 3.78 27.91 7.62
N ILE A 80 4.85 28.65 7.32
CA ILE A 80 5.20 29.92 8.00
C ILE A 80 4.12 30.93 7.62
#